data_AF-A0A835H708-F1
#
_entry.id   AF-A0A835H708-F1
#
_cell.length_a   1.000
_cell.length_b   1.000
_cell.length_c   1.000
_cell.angle_alpha   90.00
_cell.angle_beta   90.00
_cell.angle_gamma   90.00
#
_symmetry.space_group_name_H-M   'P 1'
#
loop_
_entity.id
_entity.type
_entity.pdbx_description
1 polymer ?
#
loop_
_entity_poly.entity_id
_entity_poly.type
_entity_poly.pdbx_seq_one_letter_code
_entity_poly.pdbx_strand_id
1 'polypeptide(L)'
;MNVEKLMKMVGAVRTGGKGSMRRKKKVVHRTTTTDDKRLQSTLKRLRVNVIPAIEEVNIFKDVTVIQFHNPKVQASIVANTWVVSGTPQTKKLQDILPGIINQLGPDNWTT
;
A
#
# COMPACT_ATOMS: atom_id res chain seq x y z
N MET A 1 -33.05 2.83 -47.47
CA MET A 1 -31.63 3.07 -47.13
C MET A 1 -31.06 3.99 -48.20
N ASN A 2 -30.73 5.24 -47.85
CA ASN A 2 -30.38 6.27 -48.83
C ASN A 2 -28.86 6.25 -49.13
N VAL A 3 -28.50 5.71 -50.29
CA VAL A 3 -27.13 5.29 -50.65
C VAL A 3 -26.15 6.48 -50.76
N GLU A 4 -26.63 7.63 -51.25
CA GLU A 4 -25.79 8.84 -51.39
C GLU A 4 -25.36 9.41 -50.03
N LYS A 5 -26.26 9.37 -49.05
CA LYS A 5 -25.97 9.82 -47.68
C LYS A 5 -24.98 8.88 -46.99
N LEU A 6 -25.07 7.59 -47.30
CA LEU A 6 -24.12 6.58 -46.83
C LEU A 6 -22.73 6.80 -47.43
N MET A 7 -22.63 7.04 -48.73
CA MET A 7 -21.36 7.29 -49.44
C MET A 7 -20.64 8.55 -48.94
N LYS A 8 -21.37 9.63 -48.62
CA LYS A 8 -20.77 10.84 -48.01
C LYS A 8 -20.21 10.58 -46.60
N MET A 9 -20.75 9.62 -45.86
CA MET A 9 -20.27 9.26 -44.52
C MET A 9 -18.96 8.46 -44.55
N VAL A 10 -18.70 7.68 -45.60
CA VAL A 10 -17.49 6.85 -45.74
C VAL A 10 -16.20 7.69 -45.71
N GLY A 11 -16.21 8.90 -46.29
CA GLY A 11 -15.05 9.80 -46.30
C GLY A 11 -14.70 10.41 -44.93
N ALA A 12 -15.69 10.50 -44.03
CA ALA A 12 -15.50 11.00 -42.68
C ALA A 12 -14.95 9.94 -41.71
N VAL A 13 -15.12 8.65 -42.03
CA VAL A 13 -14.56 7.52 -41.27
C VAL A 13 -13.13 7.24 -41.74
N ARG A 14 -12.26 8.25 -41.70
CA ARG A 14 -10.83 8.08 -41.99
C ARG A 14 -10.14 7.48 -40.77
N THR A 15 -10.33 6.19 -40.54
CA THR A 15 -9.64 5.38 -39.52
C THR A 15 -8.18 5.12 -39.95
N GLY A 16 -7.31 6.10 -39.70
CA GLY A 16 -5.86 5.95 -39.82
C GLY A 16 -5.29 6.21 -41.22
N GLY A 17 -4.06 6.73 -41.26
CA GLY A 17 -3.34 7.11 -42.48
C GLY A 17 -2.49 8.38 -42.29
N LYS A 18 -1.57 8.66 -43.24
CA LYS A 18 -0.70 9.85 -43.23
C LYS A 18 -1.58 11.13 -43.28
N GLY A 19 -1.54 11.93 -42.21
CA GLY A 19 -2.39 13.13 -42.06
C GLY A 19 -3.75 12.89 -41.39
N SER A 20 -4.06 11.68 -40.91
CA SER A 20 -5.21 11.45 -40.02
C SER A 20 -4.92 11.98 -38.61
N MET A 21 -5.96 12.48 -37.91
CA MET A 21 -5.83 13.01 -36.56
C MET A 21 -5.38 11.91 -35.60
N ARG A 22 -4.10 11.92 -35.22
CA ARG A 22 -3.58 11.03 -34.19
C ARG A 22 -4.20 11.39 -32.85
N ARG A 23 -4.91 10.43 -32.23
CA ARG A 23 -5.36 10.58 -30.84
C ARG A 23 -4.14 10.75 -29.94
N LYS A 24 -4.02 11.89 -29.26
CA LYS A 24 -2.97 12.06 -28.26
C LYS A 24 -3.21 11.05 -27.14
N LYS A 25 -2.23 10.17 -26.91
CA LYS A 25 -2.21 9.29 -25.73
C LYS A 25 -2.03 10.19 -24.51
N LYS A 26 -3.08 10.34 -23.70
CA LYS A 26 -2.96 10.96 -22.38
C LYS A 26 -2.21 9.97 -21.49
N VAL A 27 -0.92 10.22 -21.29
CA VAL A 27 -0.11 9.48 -20.31
C VAL A 27 -0.45 10.05 -18.93
N VAL A 28 -1.29 9.33 -18.19
CA VAL A 28 -1.64 9.71 -16.82
C VAL A 28 -0.48 9.32 -15.91
N HIS A 29 0.30 10.30 -15.47
CA HIS A 29 1.23 10.10 -14.36
C HIS A 29 0.43 10.12 -13.06
N ARG A 30 0.34 8.99 -12.37
CA ARG A 30 -0.15 8.93 -10.99
C ARG A 30 0.95 9.48 -10.09
N THR A 31 0.69 10.60 -9.43
CA THR A 31 1.54 11.16 -8.39
C THR A 31 1.15 10.56 -7.03
N THR A 32 1.95 9.61 -6.54
CA THR A 32 1.82 8.94 -5.23
C THR A 32 1.95 9.89 -4.04
N THR A 33 2.53 11.08 -4.23
CA THR A 33 2.74 12.08 -3.17
C THR A 33 1.46 12.69 -2.61
N THR A 34 0.33 12.61 -3.31
CA THR A 34 -0.96 13.13 -2.81
C THR A 34 -1.61 12.19 -1.80
N ASP A 35 -1.43 10.88 -1.97
CA ASP A 35 -2.07 9.86 -1.13
C ASP A 35 -1.42 9.79 0.26
N ASP A 36 -0.09 9.92 0.35
CA ASP A 36 0.61 9.96 1.65
C ASP A 36 0.16 11.13 2.52
N LYS A 37 -0.02 12.32 1.94
CA LYS A 37 -0.52 13.48 2.68
C LYS A 37 -1.94 13.26 3.18
N ARG A 38 -2.79 12.61 2.36
CA ARG A 38 -4.14 12.23 2.75
C ARG A 38 -4.13 11.21 3.89
N LEU A 39 -3.29 10.19 3.81
CA LEU A 39 -3.12 9.19 4.86
C LEU A 39 -2.66 9.83 6.17
N GLN A 40 -1.66 10.71 6.15
CA GLN A 40 -1.25 11.41 7.37
C GLN A 40 -2.37 12.28 7.94
N SER A 41 -3.19 12.91 7.08
CA SER A 41 -4.34 13.70 7.54
C SER A 41 -5.44 12.85 8.20
N THR A 42 -5.68 11.62 7.71
CA THR A 42 -6.66 10.71 8.32
C THR A 42 -6.14 10.14 9.63
N LEU A 43 -4.87 9.76 9.69
CA LEU A 43 -4.21 9.31 10.92
C LEU A 43 -4.28 10.37 12.02
N LYS A 44 -3.96 11.63 11.70
CA LYS A 44 -4.07 12.74 12.66
C LYS A 44 -5.50 12.92 13.19
N ARG A 45 -6.52 12.68 12.37
CA ARG A 45 -7.94 12.75 12.76
C ARG A 45 -8.33 11.64 13.74
N LEU A 46 -7.72 10.46 13.60
CA LEU A 46 -7.86 9.33 14.53
C LEU A 46 -7.09 9.53 15.84
N ARG A 47 -6.46 10.70 16.02
CA ARG A 47 -5.68 11.06 17.22
C ARG A 47 -4.55 10.09 17.50
N VAL A 48 -3.96 9.49 16.46
CA VAL A 48 -2.73 8.71 16.62
C VAL A 48 -1.55 9.66 16.80
N ASN A 49 -0.71 9.37 17.80
CA ASN A 49 0.50 10.13 18.12
C ASN A 49 1.73 9.31 17.74
N VAL A 50 2.80 9.98 17.28
CA VAL A 50 4.06 9.31 16.95
C VAL A 50 4.76 8.89 18.24
N ILE A 51 5.23 7.64 18.30
CA ILE A 51 6.06 7.13 19.39
C ILE A 51 7.52 7.15 18.91
N PRO A 52 8.42 7.91 19.56
CA PRO A 52 9.82 7.96 19.17
C PRO A 52 10.58 6.70 19.61
N ALA A 53 11.74 6.46 19.00
CA ALA A 53 12.72 5.46 19.43
C ALA A 53 12.20 4.01 19.52
N ILE A 54 11.36 3.58 18.58
CA ILE A 54 11.02 2.16 18.44
C ILE A 54 12.13 1.43 17.69
N GLU A 55 12.71 0.42 18.33
CA GLU A 55 13.76 -0.41 17.76
C GLU A 55 13.19 -1.51 16.87
N GLU A 56 12.13 -2.18 17.33
CA GLU A 56 11.50 -3.26 16.57
C GLU A 56 10.00 -3.40 16.86
N VAL A 57 9.27 -3.95 15.89
CA VAL A 57 7.91 -4.45 16.06
C VAL A 57 7.85 -5.87 15.50
N ASN A 58 7.42 -6.81 16.34
CA ASN A 58 7.27 -8.21 15.98
C ASN A 58 5.79 -8.59 16.01
N ILE A 59 5.28 -9.05 14.86
CA ILE A 59 3.91 -9.56 14.74
C ILE A 59 4.00 -11.08 14.60
N PHE A 60 3.63 -11.77 15.67
CA PHE A 60 3.58 -13.23 15.71
C PHE A 60 2.33 -13.73 15.00
N LYS A 61 2.52 -14.67 14.07
CA LYS A 61 1.46 -15.35 13.33
C LYS A 61 1.78 -16.84 13.28
N ASP A 62 1.27 -17.60 14.25
CA ASP A 62 1.45 -19.05 14.39
C ASP A 62 2.91 -19.52 14.16
N VAL A 63 3.26 -19.87 12.92
CA VAL A 63 4.58 -20.41 12.52
C VAL A 63 5.56 -19.32 12.03
N THR A 64 5.08 -18.13 11.70
CA THR A 64 5.86 -17.04 11.13
C THR A 64 5.79 -15.77 11.96
N VAL A 65 6.84 -14.95 11.85
CA VAL A 65 6.93 -13.65 12.51
C VAL A 65 7.18 -12.60 11.44
N ILE A 66 6.38 -11.54 11.44
CA ILE A 66 6.61 -10.35 10.62
C ILE A 66 7.37 -9.35 11.50
N GLN A 67 8.65 -9.16 11.19
CA GLN A 67 9.54 -8.25 11.91
C GLN A 67 9.69 -6.93 11.15
N PHE A 68 9.63 -5.83 11.89
CA PHE A 68 9.99 -4.50 11.40
C PHE A 68 11.17 -4.00 12.22
N HIS A 69 12.27 -3.64 11.56
CA HIS A 69 13.43 -3.04 12.20
C HIS A 69 13.38 -1.51 12.07
N ASN A 70 13.56 -0.80 13.17
CA ASN A 70 13.45 0.65 13.32
C ASN A 70 12.22 1.25 12.61
N PRO A 71 10.99 0.74 12.86
CA PRO A 71 9.80 1.26 12.20
C PRO A 71 9.40 2.63 12.72
N LYS A 72 8.67 3.38 11.87
CA LYS A 72 7.90 4.53 12.33
C LYS A 72 6.57 4.03 12.91
N VAL A 73 6.40 4.22 14.22
CA VAL A 73 5.17 3.82 14.92
C VAL A 73 4.36 5.04 15.32
N GLN A 74 3.06 4.97 15.09
CA GLN A 74 2.08 5.91 15.61
C GLN A 74 1.00 5.11 16.34
N ALA A 75 0.51 5.60 17.46
CA ALA A 75 -0.54 4.91 18.20
C ALA A 75 -1.49 5.87 18.87
N SER A 76 -2.74 5.43 19.01
CA SER A 76 -3.70 5.97 19.96
C SER A 76 -3.88 4.93 21.04
N ILE A 77 -3.22 5.15 22.19
CA ILE A 77 -3.27 4.22 23.34
C ILE A 77 -4.71 4.10 23.86
N VAL A 78 -5.43 5.23 23.92
CA VAL A 78 -6.83 5.26 24.39
C VAL A 78 -7.75 4.43 23.49
N ALA A 79 -7.48 4.39 22.18
CA ALA A 79 -8.27 3.66 21.20
C ALA A 79 -7.70 2.29 20.85
N ASN A 80 -6.65 1.82 21.55
CA ASN A 80 -5.93 0.57 21.25
C ASN A 80 -5.56 0.41 19.75
N THR A 81 -5.27 1.52 19.07
CA THR A 81 -5.02 1.55 17.63
C THR A 81 -3.54 1.84 17.37
N TRP A 82 -2.88 0.96 16.64
CA TRP A 82 -1.46 1.04 16.31
C TRP A 82 -1.27 1.12 14.79
N VAL A 83 -0.32 1.95 14.36
CA VAL A 83 0.05 2.16 12.97
C VAL A 83 1.55 1.96 12.87
N VAL A 84 1.95 0.90 12.19
CA VAL A 84 3.35 0.53 12.00
C VAL A 84 3.69 0.79 10.54
N SER A 85 4.71 1.60 10.29
CA SER A 85 5.20 1.94 8.95
C SER A 85 6.68 1.60 8.85
N GLY A 86 7.02 0.71 7.94
CA GLY A 86 8.39 0.25 7.70
C GLY A 86 8.40 -0.92 6.73
N THR A 87 9.59 -1.41 6.41
CA THR A 87 9.76 -2.59 5.55
C THR A 87 9.54 -3.87 6.38
N PRO A 88 8.53 -4.69 6.06
CA PRO A 88 8.32 -5.96 6.77
C PRO A 88 9.33 -7.01 6.31
N GLN A 89 9.83 -7.80 7.26
CA GLN A 89 10.58 -9.04 7.01
C GLN A 89 9.83 -10.22 7.62
N THR A 90 9.34 -11.13 6.78
CA THR A 90 8.69 -12.35 7.25
C THR A 90 9.73 -13.44 7.43
N LYS A 91 9.83 -13.98 8.63
CA LYS A 91 10.75 -15.06 9.02
C LYS A 91 9.98 -16.20 9.68
N LYS A 92 10.52 -17.41 9.72
CA LYS A 92 9.94 -18.48 10.54
C LYS A 92 10.33 -18.26 11.99
N LEU A 93 9.46 -18.63 12.93
CA LEU A 93 9.73 -18.49 14.36
C LEU A 93 11.04 -19.21 14.77
N GLN A 94 11.27 -20.40 14.20
CA GLN A 94 12.45 -21.23 14.44
C GLN A 94 13.77 -20.52 14.10
N ASP A 95 13.78 -19.64 13.09
CA ASP A 95 14.99 -18.96 12.63
C ASP A 95 15.43 -17.80 13.55
N ILE A 96 14.55 -17.34 14.45
CA ILE A 96 14.77 -16.20 15.36
C ILE A 96 14.96 -16.66 16.81
N LEU A 97 14.78 -17.96 17.07
CA LEU A 97 15.10 -18.55 18.37
C LEU A 97 16.63 -18.63 18.55
N PRO A 98 17.15 -18.42 19.77
CA PRO A 98 16.43 -18.17 21.03
C PRO A 98 16.18 -16.69 21.34
N GLY A 99 16.63 -15.75 20.49
CA GLY A 99 16.62 -14.31 20.81
C GLY A 99 15.22 -13.74 21.11
N ILE A 100 14.19 -14.32 20.50
CA ILE A 100 12.80 -13.85 20.60
C ILE A 100 12.01 -14.44 21.79
N ILE A 101 12.61 -15.33 22.59
CA ILE A 101 11.92 -16.07 23.67
C ILE A 101 11.26 -15.14 24.69
N ASN A 102 11.94 -14.06 25.07
CA ASN A 102 11.43 -13.13 26.08
C ASN A 102 10.21 -12.30 25.61
N GLN A 103 9.90 -12.33 24.32
CA GLN A 103 8.76 -11.62 23.72
C GLN A 103 7.58 -12.55 23.43
N LEU A 104 7.77 -13.87 23.59
CA LEU A 104 6.71 -14.86 23.47
C LEU A 104 5.96 -15.00 24.80
N GLY A 105 4.63 -15.10 24.71
CA GLY A 105 3.81 -15.47 25.85
C GLY A 105 3.97 -16.95 26.23
N PRO A 106 3.61 -17.35 27.46
CA PRO A 106 3.67 -18.74 27.90
C PRO A 106 2.83 -19.69 27.03
N ASP A 107 1.74 -19.20 26.43
CA ASP A 107 0.79 -19.99 25.64
C ASP A 107 1.31 -20.34 24.23
N ASN A 108 2.37 -19.67 23.75
CA ASN A 108 2.91 -19.88 22.40
C ASN A 108 3.76 -21.15 22.27
N TRP A 109 3.98 -21.90 23.35
CA TRP A 109 4.81 -23.11 23.38
C TRP A 109 4.00 -24.41 23.37
N THR A 110 2.69 -24.35 23.58
CA THR A 110 1.88 -25.50 23.96
C THR A 110 0.95 -26.02 22.86
N THR A 111 1.20 -25.72 21.59
CA THR A 111 0.45 -26.29 20.45
C THR A 111 1.39 -26.62 19.30
#